data_AF-A0A8X7XPS2-F1
#
_entry.id   AF-A0A8X7XPS2-F1
#
_cell.length_a   1.000
_cell.length_b   1.000
_cell.length_c   1.000
_cell.angle_alpha   90.00
_cell.angle_beta   90.00
_cell.angle_gamma   90.00
#
_symmetry.space_group_name_H-M   'P 1'
#
loop_
_entity.id
_entity.type
_entity.pdbx_description
1 polymer ?
#
loop_
_entity_poly.entity_id
_entity_poly.type
_entity_poly.pdbx_seq_one_letter_code
_entity_poly.pdbx_strand_id
1 'polypeptide(L)'
;MHSVNAFFLLGDTVLNCMRFPMFRIAYFVLWTSIFVISQWIIHACVSMWWPYPFLDLSSPYAPVWYMAVGLMHVPCYGIFALIIKLKHIWLSRSFPDSYQGLK
;
A
#
# COMPACT_ATOMS: atom_id res chain seq x y z
N MET A 1 -4.46 2.05 -14.59
CA MET A 1 -4.94 0.89 -13.80
C MET A 1 -4.60 0.93 -12.30
N HIS A 2 -3.59 1.68 -11.82
CA HIS A 2 -3.29 1.78 -10.37
C HIS A 2 -4.27 2.67 -9.56
N SER A 3 -4.69 3.81 -10.11
CA SER A 3 -5.53 4.78 -9.40
C SER A 3 -6.95 4.27 -9.11
N VAL A 4 -7.48 3.40 -9.97
CA VAL A 4 -8.81 2.80 -9.79
C VAL A 4 -8.83 1.88 -8.57
N ASN A 5 -7.79 1.07 -8.39
CA ASN A 5 -7.68 0.17 -7.24
C ASN A 5 -7.58 0.94 -5.92
N ALA A 6 -6.85 2.07 -5.92
CA ALA A 6 -6.78 2.97 -4.77
C ALA A 6 -8.14 3.62 -4.46
N PHE A 7 -8.90 4.02 -5.49
CA PHE A 7 -10.24 4.58 -5.32
C PHE A 7 -11.22 3.57 -4.73
N PHE A 8 -11.25 2.33 -5.24
CA PHE A 8 -12.09 1.27 -4.68
C PHE A 8 -11.69 0.90 -3.25
N LEU A 9 -10.39 0.84 -2.96
CA LEU A 9 -9.89 0.56 -1.62
C LEU A 9 -10.28 1.66 -0.63
N LEU A 10 -10.19 2.93 -1.03
CA LEU A 10 -10.68 4.06 -0.23
C LEU A 10 -12.19 4.01 -0.07
N GLY A 11 -12.95 3.68 -1.12
CA GLY A 11 -14.40 3.52 -1.08
C GLY A 11 -14.85 2.43 -0.11
N ASP A 12 -14.25 1.24 -0.18
CA ASP A 12 -14.50 0.16 0.78
C ASP A 12 -14.15 0.61 2.20
N THR A 13 -12.99 1.25 2.37
CA THR A 13 -12.56 1.77 3.67
C THR A 13 -13.50 2.85 4.23
N VAL A 14 -14.14 3.66 3.39
CA VAL A 14 -15.15 4.64 3.80
C VAL A 14 -16.45 3.96 4.23
N LEU A 15 -16.90 2.93 3.51
CA LEU A 15 -18.12 2.19 3.79
C LEU A 15 -17.98 1.19 4.96
N ASN A 16 -16.76 0.80 5.28
CA ASN A 16 -16.46 -0.24 6.27
C ASN A 16 -16.11 0.33 7.65
N CYS A 17 -16.69 -0.21 8.71
CA CYS A 17 -16.43 0.21 10.11
C CYS A 17 -15.40 -0.68 10.83
N MET A 18 -14.84 -1.68 10.15
CA MET A 18 -13.85 -2.58 10.75
C MET A 18 -12.57 -1.84 11.13
N ARG A 19 -12.06 -2.15 12.33
CA ARG A 19 -10.80 -1.63 12.85
C ARG A 19 -9.67 -2.04 11.91
N PHE A 20 -8.95 -1.08 11.35
CA PHE A 20 -7.82 -1.37 10.46
C PHE A 20 -6.62 -1.84 11.28
N PRO A 21 -6.26 -3.13 11.23
CA PRO A 21 -5.20 -3.64 12.07
C PRO A 21 -3.83 -3.32 11.45
N MET A 22 -2.92 -2.82 12.27
CA MET A 22 -1.63 -2.28 11.81
C MET A 22 -0.71 -3.31 11.12
N PHE A 23 -0.96 -4.61 11.32
CA PHE A 23 -0.18 -5.68 10.70
C PHE A 23 -0.37 -5.78 9.18
N ARG A 24 -1.41 -5.15 8.61
CA ARG A 24 -1.73 -5.26 7.17
C ARG A 24 -0.70 -4.61 6.25
N ILE A 25 0.25 -3.84 6.77
CA ILE A 25 1.42 -3.38 6.02
C ILE A 25 2.23 -4.53 5.41
N ALA A 26 2.18 -5.72 6.04
CA ALA A 26 2.81 -6.92 5.51
C ALA A 26 2.28 -7.31 4.13
N TYR A 27 0.99 -7.05 3.84
CA TYR A 27 0.43 -7.32 2.51
C TYR A 27 1.01 -6.39 1.43
N PHE A 28 1.29 -5.13 1.76
CA PHE A 28 1.96 -4.22 0.84
C PHE A 28 3.37 -4.72 0.50
N VAL A 29 4.12 -5.17 1.50
CA VAL A 29 5.48 -5.71 1.31
C VAL A 29 5.44 -7.03 0.53
N LEU A 30 4.52 -7.93 0.87
CA LEU A 30 4.39 -9.22 0.21
C LEU A 30 3.95 -9.07 -1.25
N TRP A 31 2.98 -8.19 -1.52
CA TRP A 31 2.52 -7.93 -2.88
C TRP A 31 3.60 -7.30 -3.75
N THR A 32 4.33 -6.30 -3.24
CA THR A 32 5.46 -5.71 -3.97
C THR A 32 6.58 -6.72 -4.22
N SER A 33 6.86 -7.59 -3.26
CA SER A 33 7.84 -8.68 -3.42
C SER A 33 7.42 -9.67 -4.52
N ILE A 34 6.16 -10.12 -4.51
CA ILE A 34 5.61 -11.02 -5.54
C ILE A 34 5.71 -10.37 -6.92
N PHE A 35 5.38 -9.07 -7.04
CA PHE A 35 5.47 -8.34 -8.30
C PHE A 35 6.91 -8.28 -8.82
N VAL A 36 7.87 -7.91 -7.96
CA VAL A 36 9.30 -7.84 -8.31
C VAL A 36 9.81 -9.20 -8.77
N ILE A 37 9.51 -10.28 -8.02
CA ILE A 37 9.93 -11.65 -8.37
C ILE A 37 9.34 -12.07 -9.71
N SER A 38 8.04 -11.84 -9.92
CA SER A 38 7.36 -12.17 -11.18
C SER A 38 7.98 -11.46 -12.38
N GLN A 39 8.26 -10.15 -12.25
CA GLN A 39 8.92 -9.36 -13.29
C GLN A 39 10.32 -9.89 -13.60
N TRP A 40 11.07 -10.28 -12.56
CA TRP A 40 12.40 -10.88 -12.71
C TRP A 40 12.37 -12.22 -13.44
N ILE A 41 11.41 -13.09 -13.11
CA ILE A 41 11.24 -14.39 -13.78
C ILE A 41 10.92 -14.17 -15.27
N ILE A 42 9.97 -13.28 -15.59
CA ILE A 42 9.59 -13.00 -16.98
C ILE A 42 10.78 -12.43 -17.76
N HIS A 43 11.52 -11.49 -17.16
CA HIS A 43 12.72 -10.92 -17.75
C HIS A 43 13.77 -12.01 -18.04
N ALA A 44 13.98 -12.96 -17.13
CA ALA A 44 14.88 -14.09 -17.36
C ALA A 44 14.43 -15.01 -18.51
N CYS A 45 13.12 -15.16 -18.72
CA CYS A 45 12.57 -16.01 -19.79
C CYS A 45 12.57 -15.35 -21.18
N VAL A 46 12.29 -14.04 -21.27
CA VAL A 46 12.00 -13.36 -22.55
C VAL A 46 12.95 -12.18 -22.82
N SER A 47 13.87 -11.85 -21.89
CA SER A 47 14.84 -10.74 -22.01
C SER A 47 14.20 -9.43 -22.47
N MET A 48 13.33 -8.86 -21.64
CA MET A 48 12.62 -7.60 -21.92
C MET A 48 13.30 -6.39 -21.29
N TRP A 49 13.06 -5.17 -21.78
CA TRP A 49 13.52 -3.97 -21.07
C TRP A 49 12.78 -3.78 -19.73
N TRP A 50 13.46 -3.27 -18.70
CA TRP A 50 12.88 -3.06 -17.38
C TRP A 50 11.86 -1.90 -17.39
N PRO A 51 10.60 -2.12 -17.01
CA PRO A 51 9.61 -1.04 -16.95
C PRO A 51 9.92 -0.01 -15.86
N TYR A 52 10.72 -0.37 -14.86
CA TYR A 52 11.09 0.49 -13.75
C TYR A 52 12.56 0.34 -13.35
N PRO A 53 13.23 1.43 -12.95
CA PRO A 53 14.66 1.44 -12.61
C PRO A 53 14.99 0.63 -11.35
N PHE A 54 14.03 0.44 -10.44
CA PHE A 54 14.24 -0.36 -9.22
C PHE A 54 14.29 -1.88 -9.48
N LEU A 55 13.93 -2.34 -10.69
CA LEU A 55 14.03 -3.74 -11.06
C LEU A 55 15.42 -4.11 -11.57
N ASP A 56 16.20 -3.10 -12.00
CA ASP A 56 17.52 -3.29 -12.56
C ASP A 56 18.59 -3.39 -11.46
N LEU A 57 19.03 -4.62 -11.17
CA LEU A 57 20.11 -4.88 -10.21
C LEU A 57 21.50 -4.51 -10.74
N SER A 58 21.67 -4.31 -12.05
CA SER A 58 22.97 -3.97 -12.62
C SER A 58 23.37 -2.52 -12.34
N SER A 59 22.39 -1.68 -11.99
CA SER A 59 22.62 -0.28 -11.64
C SER A 59 23.31 -0.14 -10.28
N PRO A 60 24.37 0.68 -10.15
CA PRO A 60 25.00 0.96 -8.86
C PRO A 60 24.04 1.66 -7.88
N TYR A 61 22.93 2.22 -8.37
CA TYR A 61 21.90 2.87 -7.56
C TYR A 61 20.77 1.94 -7.14
N ALA A 62 20.81 0.65 -7.49
CA ALA A 62 19.83 -0.35 -7.07
C ALA A 62 19.50 -0.29 -5.57
N PRO A 63 20.47 -0.29 -4.62
CA PRO A 63 20.15 -0.24 -3.19
C PRO A 63 19.41 1.04 -2.78
N VAL A 64 19.70 2.17 -3.43
CA VAL A 64 19.00 3.44 -3.18
C VAL A 64 17.56 3.36 -3.65
N TRP A 65 17.30 2.76 -4.82
CA TRP A 65 15.95 2.55 -5.32
C TRP A 65 15.14 1.63 -4.41
N TYR A 66 15.71 0.51 -3.94
CA TYR A 66 15.03 -0.37 -2.99
C TYR A 66 14.74 0.33 -1.66
N MET A 67 15.70 1.10 -1.12
CA MET A 67 15.47 1.91 0.08
C MET A 67 14.38 2.96 -0.16
N ALA A 68 14.40 3.68 -1.27
CA ALA A 68 13.40 4.70 -1.60
C ALA A 68 12.00 4.11 -1.71
N VAL A 69 11.84 2.97 -2.40
CA VAL A 69 10.57 2.27 -2.51
C VAL A 69 10.10 1.80 -1.12
N GLY A 70 10.96 1.17 -0.32
CA GLY A 70 10.63 0.76 1.04
C GLY A 70 10.22 1.93 1.94
N LEU A 71 10.98 3.04 1.89
CA LEU A 71 10.68 4.27 2.61
C LEU A 71 9.37 4.89 2.17
N MET A 72 8.99 4.83 0.89
CA MET A 72 7.74 5.41 0.39
C MET A 72 6.50 4.68 0.92
N HIS A 73 6.60 3.39 1.24
CA HIS A 73 5.49 2.63 1.83
C HIS A 73 5.11 3.15 3.22
N VAL A 74 6.08 3.63 4.00
CA VAL A 74 5.87 4.13 5.37
C VAL A 74 4.95 5.37 5.41
N PRO A 75 5.23 6.49 4.69
CA PRO A 75 4.35 7.65 4.67
C PRO A 75 3.03 7.34 3.97
N CYS A 76 3.00 6.53 2.89
CA CYS A 76 1.74 6.15 2.24
C CYS A 76 0.82 5.39 3.21
N TYR A 77 1.37 4.43 3.96
CA TYR A 77 0.64 3.71 4.98
C TYR A 77 0.24 4.62 6.15
N GLY A 78 1.13 5.50 6.58
CA GLY A 78 0.88 6.48 7.63
C GLY A 78 -0.27 7.43 7.30
N ILE A 79 -0.31 7.97 6.07
CA ILE A 79 -1.40 8.83 5.58
C ILE A 79 -2.72 8.05 5.59
N PHE A 80 -2.71 6.81 5.09
CA PHE A 80 -3.91 5.97 5.06
C PHE A 80 -4.44 5.66 6.48
N ALA A 81 -3.54 5.30 7.40
CA ALA A 81 -3.89 5.09 8.81
C ALA A 81 -4.41 6.37 9.47
N LEU A 82 -3.85 7.53 9.14
CA LEU A 82 -4.31 8.84 9.62
C LEU A 82 -5.74 9.14 9.12
N ILE A 83 -6.03 8.92 7.83
CA ILE A 83 -7.37 9.09 7.25
C ILE A 83 -8.39 8.22 7.98
N ILE A 84 -8.05 6.95 8.23
CA ILE A 84 -8.91 6.03 8.98
C ILE A 84 -9.14 6.53 10.41
N LYS A 85 -8.07 6.94 11.12
CA LYS A 85 -8.20 7.45 12.48
C LYS A 85 -9.07 8.71 12.55
N LEU A 86 -8.88 9.64 11.61
CA LEU A 86 -9.72 10.84 11.49
C LEU A 86 -11.17 10.50 11.19
N LYS A 87 -11.43 9.53 10.29
CA LYS A 87 -12.77 9.00 10.04
C LYS A 87 -13.42 8.46 11.31
N HIS A 88 -12.73 7.60 12.07
CA HIS A 88 -13.26 7.03 13.31
C HIS A 88 -13.63 8.12 14.31
N ILE A 89 -12.77 9.12 14.50
CA ILE A 89 -13.02 10.25 15.39
C ILE A 89 -14.24 11.04 14.92
N TRP A 90 -14.30 11.38 13.63
CA TRP A 90 -15.38 12.19 13.06
C TRP A 90 -16.73 11.48 13.14
N LEU A 91 -16.81 10.20 12.76
CA LEU A 91 -18.04 9.41 12.84
C LEU A 91 -18.49 9.17 14.28
N SER A 92 -17.56 8.91 15.22
CA SER A 92 -17.91 8.77 16.63
C SER A 92 -18.52 10.04 17.23
N ARG A 93 -18.10 11.22 16.75
CA ARG A 93 -18.58 12.52 17.23
C ARG A 93 -19.90 12.93 16.57
N SER A 94 -20.09 12.62 15.30
CA SER A 94 -21.31 12.95 14.55
C SER A 94 -22.45 11.95 14.77
N PHE A 95 -22.15 10.67 15.04
CA PHE A 95 -23.14 9.60 15.19
C PHE A 95 -22.82 8.67 16.38
N PRO A 96 -22.89 9.18 17.63
CA PRO A 96 -22.48 8.43 18.82
C PRO A 96 -23.27 7.14 19.05
N ASP A 97 -24.58 7.11 18.72
CA ASP A 97 -25.45 5.95 18.98
C ASP A 97 -25.37 4.84 17.91
N SER A 98 -24.94 5.17 16.69
CA SER A 98 -24.86 4.21 15.56
C SER A 98 -23.45 3.71 15.28
N TYR A 99 -22.42 4.37 15.82
CA TYR A 99 -21.04 4.06 15.50
C TYR A 99 -20.41 3.06 16.48
N GLN A 100 -20.33 1.79 16.08
CA GLN A 100 -19.74 0.71 16.90
C GLN A 100 -18.22 0.55 16.74
N GLY A 101 -17.58 1.28 15.82
CA GLY A 101 -16.18 1.06 15.42
C GLY A 101 -15.11 1.48 16.42
N LEU A 102 -15.47 2.11 17.55
CA LEU A 102 -14.54 2.59 18.59
C LEU A 102 -14.51 1.73 19.87
N LYS A 103 -15.36 0.70 19.98
CA LYS A 103 -15.24 -0.34 21.01
C LYS A 103 -14.07 -1.27 20.69
#